data_AF-K9ZGV0-F1
#
_entry.id   AF-K9ZGV0-F1
#
_cell.length_a   1.000
_cell.length_b   1.000
_cell.length_c   1.000
_cell.angle_alpha   90.00
_cell.angle_beta   90.00
_cell.angle_gamma   90.00
#
_symmetry.space_group_name_H-M   'P 1'
#
loop_
_entity.id
_entity.type
_entity.pdbx_description
1 polymer ?
#
loop_
_entity_poly.entity_id
_entity_poly.type
_entity_poly.pdbx_seq_one_letter_code
_entity_poly.pdbx_strand_id
1 'polypeptide(L)'
;MLSVINNATKTDYSARDQKGKVAFYVLLWKRQGISLELFDDYWRDVHGPVCARLPGQYQYWQFHVAHNEGGLCPQIPGLDYTWDSEDNFDGIAELTFASVADRQTWFTASAILMDDEHNLFRKAIGYNSNPGNSITYIDRIPNGDPNGEVSAIKFHVMVKKANGASTEAFRRYLTETFAPKVSSSDSVLKFRLHLFEEVDNSRPDAAGVSHYEPAEKQYHAAYEIAFANHLEREKFFASSEYLTAIKDAAKYIKQIQPFPERTAYTFVYDGQMTLAGQRSSSVAELITEIGAVNQLQEDIESLMLNQNSYSLQTNGSSSSQASQSQPKATKKRTNYYTGLSADYSRPGLVTPYVAKKLIEDAERIVAMKEPKLPEIGPYYTLAQIEQENRDWWPTHCEALRQGRGDILTGEYRDDLVYFCQDGPYQGLEQQKEREKHWWALIAQPGVTMCWPIVMFFGEHTYFEWKCVDDETNETLAKGNVTWVRRGHRGACYLKTEQLTFYRDVFADQELLTLITTA
;
A
#
# COMPACT_ATOMS: atom_id res chain seq x y z
N MET A 1 -24.68 -5.03 33.40
CA MET A 1 -24.52 -4.87 31.94
C MET A 1 -25.66 -4.11 31.26
N LEU A 2 -26.93 -4.27 31.66
CA LEU A 2 -28.07 -3.55 31.05
C LEU A 2 -28.04 -2.01 31.21
N SER A 3 -27.44 -1.45 32.27
CA SER A 3 -27.44 0.01 32.50
C SER A 3 -26.36 0.78 31.71
N VAL A 4 -25.31 0.10 31.24
CA VAL A 4 -24.22 0.74 30.47
C VAL A 4 -24.65 0.94 29.00
N ILE A 5 -25.55 0.09 28.49
CA ILE A 5 -26.06 0.16 27.12
C ILE A 5 -26.99 1.38 26.92
N ASN A 6 -27.72 1.83 27.95
CA ASN A 6 -28.68 2.95 27.80
C ASN A 6 -28.05 4.34 27.60
N ASN A 7 -26.77 4.53 27.98
CA ASN A 7 -26.05 5.79 27.69
C ASN A 7 -25.19 5.68 26.43
N ALA A 8 -24.70 4.48 26.08
CA ALA A 8 -23.89 4.26 24.87
C ALA A 8 -24.70 4.39 23.57
N THR A 9 -26.02 4.16 23.60
CA THR A 9 -26.90 4.23 22.41
C THR A 9 -27.14 5.63 21.84
N LYS A 10 -26.68 6.71 22.51
CA LYS A 10 -26.91 8.08 22.03
C LYS A 10 -25.72 8.74 21.34
N THR A 11 -24.49 8.30 21.60
CA THR A 11 -23.33 8.91 20.98
C THR A 11 -23.19 8.42 19.54
N ASP A 12 -23.09 9.36 18.61
CA ASP A 12 -22.80 9.06 17.22
C ASP A 12 -21.29 9.17 16.95
N TYR A 13 -20.69 8.04 16.61
CA TYR A 13 -19.29 7.86 16.25
C TYR A 13 -19.04 7.92 14.73
N SER A 14 -20.06 8.19 13.91
CA SER A 14 -19.97 8.24 12.44
C SER A 14 -18.84 9.14 11.92
N ALA A 15 -18.49 10.18 12.67
CA ALA A 15 -17.41 11.10 12.35
C ALA A 15 -16.04 10.42 12.16
N ARG A 16 -15.79 9.27 12.80
CA ARG A 16 -14.50 8.55 12.73
C ARG A 16 -14.15 8.07 11.33
N ASP A 17 -15.16 7.81 10.50
CA ASP A 17 -14.99 7.29 9.15
C ASP A 17 -14.83 8.42 8.10
N GLN A 18 -15.09 9.68 8.46
CA GLN A 18 -15.16 10.79 7.49
C GLN A 18 -13.84 11.11 6.78
N LYS A 19 -12.70 10.72 7.34
CA LYS A 19 -11.40 10.89 6.66
C LYS A 19 -11.24 9.89 5.51
N GLY A 20 -11.86 8.71 5.57
CA GLY A 20 -11.92 7.78 4.45
C GLY A 20 -12.82 8.34 3.35
N LYS A 21 -12.23 8.91 2.30
CA LYS A 21 -12.96 9.58 1.21
C LYS A 21 -13.42 8.63 0.13
N VAL A 22 -12.67 7.56 -0.11
CA VAL A 22 -12.99 6.52 -1.09
C VAL A 22 -12.84 5.14 -0.48
N ALA A 23 -13.61 4.18 -0.98
CA ALA A 23 -13.56 2.80 -0.57
C ALA A 23 -13.22 1.86 -1.73
N PHE A 24 -12.63 0.72 -1.39
CA PHE A 24 -12.53 -0.47 -2.21
C PHE A 24 -13.18 -1.61 -1.43
N TYR A 25 -14.29 -2.12 -1.95
CA TYR A 25 -15.16 -3.09 -1.29
C TYR A 25 -15.14 -4.39 -2.09
N VAL A 26 -14.58 -5.45 -1.52
CA VAL A 26 -14.29 -6.70 -2.25
C VAL A 26 -15.14 -7.82 -1.69
N LEU A 27 -15.95 -8.43 -2.54
CA LEU A 27 -16.70 -9.65 -2.22
C LEU A 27 -15.82 -10.87 -2.48
N LEU A 28 -15.76 -11.79 -1.53
CA LEU A 28 -14.78 -12.88 -1.51
C LEU A 28 -15.46 -14.24 -1.36
N TRP A 29 -15.27 -15.09 -2.36
CA TRP A 29 -15.78 -16.46 -2.36
C TRP A 29 -14.68 -17.41 -1.94
N LYS A 30 -14.95 -18.19 -0.91
CA LYS A 30 -14.06 -19.24 -0.42
C LYS A 30 -13.71 -20.21 -1.54
N ARG A 31 -12.45 -20.62 -1.58
CA ARG A 31 -11.95 -21.66 -2.47
C ARG A 31 -12.70 -22.97 -2.26
N GLN A 32 -12.92 -23.70 -3.34
CA GLN A 32 -13.45 -25.05 -3.25
C GLN A 32 -12.41 -26.00 -2.63
N GLY A 33 -12.87 -26.97 -1.85
CA GLY A 33 -11.99 -27.97 -1.22
C GLY A 33 -11.35 -27.60 0.12
N ILE A 34 -11.60 -26.39 0.66
CA ILE A 34 -11.20 -26.01 2.03
C ILE A 34 -12.43 -25.84 2.94
N SER A 35 -12.26 -26.10 4.24
CA SER A 35 -13.29 -25.82 5.25
C SER A 35 -13.51 -24.32 5.43
N LEU A 36 -14.68 -23.92 5.96
CA LEU A 36 -14.95 -22.53 6.31
C LEU A 36 -14.01 -22.02 7.40
N GLU A 37 -13.71 -22.85 8.40
CA GLU A 37 -12.76 -22.55 9.46
C GLU A 37 -11.35 -22.26 8.91
N LEU A 38 -10.83 -23.12 8.01
CA LEU A 38 -9.51 -22.89 7.41
C LEU A 38 -9.49 -21.60 6.57
N PHE A 39 -10.58 -21.29 5.87
CA PHE A 39 -10.72 -20.02 5.16
C PHE A 39 -10.69 -18.84 6.13
N ASP A 40 -11.48 -18.91 7.20
CA ASP A 40 -11.58 -17.84 8.18
C ASP A 40 -10.24 -17.58 8.87
N ASP A 41 -9.56 -18.66 9.29
CA ASP A 41 -8.25 -18.62 9.96
C ASP A 41 -7.17 -18.11 9.02
N TYR A 42 -7.04 -18.68 7.82
CA TYR A 42 -6.02 -18.24 6.87
C TYR A 42 -6.20 -16.78 6.47
N TRP A 43 -7.45 -16.35 6.26
CA TRP A 43 -7.72 -14.97 5.86
C TRP A 43 -7.37 -13.97 6.96
N ARG A 44 -7.77 -14.23 8.21
CA ARG A 44 -7.52 -13.30 9.31
C ARG A 44 -6.10 -13.38 9.87
N ASP A 45 -5.44 -14.53 9.75
CA ASP A 45 -4.13 -14.74 10.37
C ASP A 45 -2.93 -14.70 9.42
N VAL A 46 -3.15 -14.95 8.13
CA VAL A 46 -2.06 -14.98 7.13
C VAL A 46 -2.24 -13.87 6.10
N HIS A 47 -3.34 -13.88 5.35
CA HIS A 47 -3.55 -12.95 4.25
C HIS A 47 -3.79 -11.51 4.73
N GLY A 48 -4.58 -11.32 5.77
CA GLY A 48 -4.93 -10.02 6.35
C GLY A 48 -3.72 -9.19 6.78
N PRO A 49 -2.80 -9.75 7.59
CA PRO A 49 -1.57 -9.04 7.98
C PRO A 49 -0.68 -8.66 6.79
N VAL A 50 -0.64 -9.45 5.70
CA VAL A 50 0.09 -9.09 4.47
C VAL A 50 -0.55 -7.86 3.82
N CYS A 51 -1.88 -7.88 3.66
CA CYS A 51 -2.63 -6.73 3.11
C CYS A 51 -2.45 -5.47 3.97
N ALA A 52 -2.46 -5.59 5.31
CA ALA A 52 -2.29 -4.48 6.24
C ALA A 52 -0.97 -3.69 6.09
N ARG A 53 0.07 -4.36 5.57
CA ARG A 53 1.41 -3.77 5.36
C ARG A 53 1.49 -2.93 4.08
N LEU A 54 0.50 -3.02 3.21
CA LEU A 54 0.48 -2.26 1.97
C LEU A 54 0.20 -0.76 2.23
N PRO A 55 0.88 0.14 1.50
CA PRO A 55 0.75 1.58 1.73
C PRO A 55 -0.62 2.13 1.30
N GLY A 56 -0.98 3.29 1.86
CA GLY A 56 -2.12 4.12 1.43
C GLY A 56 -3.44 3.89 2.19
N GLN A 57 -3.60 2.77 2.89
CA GLN A 57 -4.83 2.45 3.61
C GLN A 57 -5.09 3.42 4.77
N TYR A 58 -6.32 3.90 4.89
CA TYR A 58 -6.81 4.61 6.07
C TYR A 58 -7.49 3.66 7.05
N GLN A 59 -8.34 2.76 6.55
CA GLN A 59 -8.93 1.67 7.32
C GLN A 59 -8.95 0.40 6.47
N TYR A 60 -8.85 -0.75 7.13
CA TYR A 60 -9.01 -2.07 6.51
C TYR A 60 -9.73 -3.01 7.46
N TRP A 61 -10.92 -3.45 7.06
CA TRP A 61 -11.73 -4.47 7.73
C TRP A 61 -11.88 -5.72 6.88
N GLN A 62 -11.88 -6.87 7.54
CA GLN A 62 -12.40 -8.13 7.02
C GLN A 62 -13.71 -8.43 7.73
N PHE A 63 -14.80 -8.53 6.99
CA PHE A 63 -16.08 -9.01 7.50
C PHE A 63 -16.30 -10.44 7.01
N HIS A 64 -16.36 -11.36 7.95
CA HIS A 64 -16.69 -12.76 7.65
C HIS A 64 -18.19 -12.87 7.72
N VAL A 65 -18.81 -13.31 6.62
CA VAL A 65 -20.26 -13.33 6.51
C VAL A 65 -20.80 -14.76 6.43
N ALA A 66 -22.06 -14.93 6.81
CA ALA A 66 -22.84 -16.12 6.52
C ALA A 66 -23.57 -15.96 5.19
N HIS A 67 -23.89 -17.08 4.55
CA HIS A 67 -24.70 -17.09 3.34
C HIS A 67 -26.11 -16.56 3.63
N ASN A 68 -26.74 -16.00 2.61
CA ASN A 68 -28.11 -15.53 2.73
C ASN A 68 -29.10 -16.70 2.64
N GLU A 69 -29.65 -17.10 3.78
CA GLU A 69 -30.70 -18.13 3.89
C GLU A 69 -32.13 -17.56 3.85
N GLY A 70 -32.27 -16.24 3.68
CA GLY A 70 -33.55 -15.54 3.75
C GLY A 70 -33.99 -15.22 5.18
N GLY A 71 -35.13 -14.52 5.32
CA GLY A 71 -35.74 -14.22 6.62
C GLY A 71 -35.06 -13.11 7.45
N LEU A 72 -33.99 -12.50 6.95
CA LEU A 72 -33.25 -11.44 7.66
C LEU A 72 -33.90 -10.05 7.54
N CYS A 73 -34.52 -9.79 6.38
CA CYS A 73 -35.24 -8.56 6.09
C CYS A 73 -36.65 -8.90 5.60
N PRO A 74 -37.67 -8.07 5.88
CA PRO A 74 -38.97 -8.19 5.24
C PRO A 74 -38.85 -8.09 3.72
N GLN A 75 -39.74 -8.78 3.01
CA GLN A 75 -39.85 -8.61 1.56
C GLN A 75 -40.45 -7.23 1.25
N ILE A 76 -39.79 -6.51 0.36
CA ILE A 76 -40.25 -5.24 -0.19
C ILE A 76 -41.06 -5.55 -1.45
N PRO A 77 -42.33 -5.13 -1.52
CA PRO A 77 -43.16 -5.38 -2.69
C PRO A 77 -42.51 -4.87 -3.99
N GLY A 78 -42.42 -5.76 -5.00
CA GLY A 78 -41.88 -5.45 -6.32
C GLY A 78 -40.37 -5.69 -6.51
N LEU A 79 -39.64 -6.11 -5.48
CA LEU A 79 -38.25 -6.56 -5.62
C LEU A 79 -38.17 -8.05 -5.96
N ASP A 80 -37.05 -8.42 -6.59
CA ASP A 80 -36.67 -9.79 -6.93
C ASP A 80 -35.86 -10.43 -5.79
N TYR A 81 -36.37 -11.53 -5.25
CA TYR A 81 -35.76 -12.33 -4.18
C TYR A 81 -35.29 -13.71 -4.66
N THR A 82 -34.95 -13.82 -5.95
CA THR A 82 -34.36 -15.02 -6.54
C THR A 82 -32.86 -14.83 -6.76
N TRP A 83 -32.06 -15.78 -6.30
CA TRP A 83 -30.60 -15.78 -6.48
C TRP A 83 -30.09 -17.21 -6.64
N ASP A 84 -28.93 -17.33 -7.29
CA ASP A 84 -28.20 -18.60 -7.35
C ASP A 84 -27.48 -18.83 -6.01
N SER A 85 -27.43 -20.06 -5.53
CA SER A 85 -26.62 -20.41 -4.37
C SER A 85 -25.15 -20.08 -4.58
N GLU A 86 -24.66 -20.14 -5.83
CA GLU A 86 -23.29 -19.79 -6.21
C GLU A 86 -22.99 -18.29 -6.07
N ASP A 87 -24.01 -17.43 -5.97
CA ASP A 87 -23.83 -15.99 -5.74
C ASP A 87 -23.53 -15.68 -4.26
N ASN A 88 -23.66 -16.66 -3.35
CA ASN A 88 -23.21 -16.48 -1.97
C ASN A 88 -21.69 -16.43 -1.88
N PHE A 89 -21.20 -15.43 -1.14
CA PHE A 89 -19.81 -15.25 -0.79
C PHE A 89 -19.62 -15.38 0.73
N ASP A 90 -18.37 -15.55 1.16
CA ASP A 90 -18.01 -15.93 2.53
C ASP A 90 -17.34 -14.76 3.28
N GLY A 91 -16.85 -13.77 2.54
CA GLY A 91 -16.13 -12.64 3.10
C GLY A 91 -16.32 -11.34 2.33
N ILE A 92 -16.08 -10.23 3.04
CA ILE A 92 -15.99 -8.89 2.49
C ILE A 92 -14.71 -8.23 3.01
N ALA A 93 -13.80 -7.85 2.12
CA ALA A 93 -12.72 -6.93 2.47
C ALA A 93 -13.19 -5.49 2.19
N GLU A 94 -13.15 -4.63 3.19
CA GLU A 94 -13.40 -3.20 3.02
C GLU A 94 -12.16 -2.40 3.36
N LEU A 95 -11.63 -1.70 2.36
CA LEU A 95 -10.51 -0.79 2.52
C LEU A 95 -10.99 0.64 2.25
N THR A 96 -10.64 1.58 3.11
CA THR A 96 -10.86 3.01 2.88
C THR A 96 -9.55 3.76 2.74
N PHE A 97 -9.60 4.87 2.01
CA PHE A 97 -8.43 5.68 1.69
C PHE A 97 -8.75 7.15 1.89
N ALA A 98 -7.77 7.93 2.35
CA ALA A 98 -7.94 9.37 2.53
C ALA A 98 -8.08 10.11 1.20
N SER A 99 -7.57 9.54 0.11
CA SER A 99 -7.68 10.07 -1.24
C SER A 99 -7.70 8.99 -2.33
N VAL A 100 -8.06 9.38 -3.55
CA VAL A 100 -7.94 8.51 -4.74
C VAL A 100 -6.47 8.15 -5.02
N ALA A 101 -5.53 9.05 -4.73
CA ALA A 101 -4.10 8.81 -4.92
C ALA A 101 -3.56 7.74 -3.96
N ASP A 102 -4.02 7.74 -2.70
CA ASP A 102 -3.68 6.70 -1.72
C ASP A 102 -4.22 5.34 -2.15
N ARG A 103 -5.45 5.28 -2.67
CA ARG A 103 -6.01 4.05 -3.25
C ARG A 103 -5.16 3.56 -4.43
N GLN A 104 -4.70 4.46 -5.29
CA GLN A 104 -3.86 4.09 -6.44
C GLN A 104 -2.49 3.58 -5.99
N THR A 105 -1.92 4.17 -4.94
CA THR A 105 -0.69 3.69 -4.30
C THR A 105 -0.87 2.26 -3.79
N TRP A 106 -2.00 1.98 -3.13
CA TRP A 106 -2.33 0.63 -2.68
C TRP A 106 -2.49 -0.36 -3.85
N PHE A 107 -3.24 -0.01 -4.90
CA PHE A 107 -3.41 -0.88 -6.08
C PHE A 107 -2.08 -1.19 -6.79
N THR A 108 -1.13 -0.26 -6.74
CA THR A 108 0.20 -0.47 -7.34
C THR A 108 1.02 -1.47 -6.51
N ALA A 109 0.83 -1.50 -5.19
CA ALA A 109 1.50 -2.41 -4.27
C ALA A 109 0.78 -3.76 -4.10
N SER A 110 -0.52 -3.84 -4.41
CA SER A 110 -1.37 -5.01 -4.12
C SER A 110 -1.09 -6.24 -4.98
N ALA A 111 -0.21 -6.14 -5.99
CA ALA A 111 0.16 -7.28 -6.84
C ALA A 111 0.70 -8.47 -6.03
N ILE A 112 1.38 -8.22 -4.90
CA ILE A 112 1.88 -9.27 -4.01
C ILE A 112 0.77 -10.13 -3.39
N LEU A 113 -0.45 -9.60 -3.25
CA LEU A 113 -1.58 -10.35 -2.70
C LEU A 113 -2.12 -11.39 -3.68
N MET A 114 -1.97 -11.15 -4.99
CA MET A 114 -2.54 -12.00 -6.04
C MET A 114 -2.02 -13.44 -5.95
N ASP A 115 -0.73 -13.60 -5.63
CA ASP A 115 -0.11 -14.91 -5.44
C ASP A 115 -0.61 -15.63 -4.19
N ASP A 116 -1.19 -14.92 -3.21
CA ASP A 116 -1.77 -15.54 -2.01
C ASP A 116 -3.27 -15.79 -2.14
N GLU A 117 -3.99 -15.01 -2.97
CA GLU A 117 -5.44 -15.12 -3.13
C GLU A 117 -5.89 -16.54 -3.55
N HIS A 118 -5.12 -17.25 -4.37
CA HIS A 118 -5.45 -18.61 -4.81
C HIS A 118 -5.43 -19.65 -3.68
N ASN A 119 -4.86 -19.33 -2.51
CA ASN A 119 -4.85 -20.21 -1.35
C ASN A 119 -6.21 -20.29 -0.66
N LEU A 120 -7.03 -19.24 -0.77
CA LEU A 120 -8.27 -19.10 0.00
C LEU A 120 -9.48 -18.66 -0.81
N PHE A 121 -9.31 -18.05 -1.98
CA PHE A 121 -10.41 -17.57 -2.82
C PHE A 121 -10.56 -18.40 -4.11
N ARG A 122 -11.80 -18.52 -4.59
CA ARG A 122 -12.09 -18.91 -6.00
C ARG A 122 -12.52 -17.73 -6.84
N LYS A 123 -13.00 -16.66 -6.20
CA LYS A 123 -13.50 -15.45 -6.85
C LYS A 123 -13.34 -14.27 -5.89
N ALA A 124 -12.92 -13.12 -6.41
CA ALA A 124 -12.76 -11.88 -5.66
C ALA A 124 -13.21 -10.69 -6.53
N ILE A 125 -14.35 -10.09 -6.19
CA ILE A 125 -14.94 -9.00 -7.01
C ILE A 125 -14.85 -7.69 -6.26
N GLY A 126 -14.03 -6.79 -6.79
CA GLY A 126 -13.76 -5.49 -6.20
C GLY A 126 -14.63 -4.36 -6.77
N TYR A 127 -15.29 -3.62 -5.88
CA TYR A 127 -16.09 -2.44 -6.19
C TYR A 127 -15.41 -1.19 -5.64
N ASN A 128 -15.20 -0.20 -6.49
CA ASN A 128 -14.69 1.11 -6.09
C ASN A 128 -15.84 2.05 -5.72
N SER A 129 -15.63 2.95 -4.77
CA SER A 129 -16.46 4.15 -4.60
C SER A 129 -15.67 5.41 -4.95
N ASN A 130 -16.33 6.41 -5.55
CA ASN A 130 -15.76 7.75 -5.70
C ASN A 130 -15.94 8.60 -4.42
N PRO A 131 -15.27 9.76 -4.32
CA PRO A 131 -15.46 10.66 -3.20
C PRO A 131 -16.93 11.03 -2.98
N GLY A 132 -17.41 10.88 -1.74
CA GLY A 132 -18.81 11.12 -1.37
C GLY A 132 -19.76 9.94 -1.60
N ASN A 133 -19.28 8.83 -2.17
CA ASN A 133 -20.09 7.64 -2.42
C ASN A 133 -19.96 6.56 -1.33
N SER A 134 -19.18 6.81 -0.28
CA SER A 134 -19.07 5.92 0.90
C SER A 134 -19.29 6.77 2.15
N ILE A 135 -20.44 6.58 2.82
CA ILE A 135 -20.86 7.44 3.95
C ILE A 135 -21.39 6.58 5.08
N THR A 136 -20.81 6.74 6.28
CA THR A 136 -21.41 6.31 7.54
C THR A 136 -22.38 7.40 8.01
N TYR A 137 -23.68 7.12 8.01
CA TYR A 137 -24.72 8.09 8.37
C TYR A 137 -25.00 8.13 9.88
N ILE A 138 -24.85 6.98 10.54
CA ILE A 138 -24.99 6.84 11.99
C ILE A 138 -24.10 5.67 12.42
N ASP A 139 -23.41 5.82 13.54
CA ASP A 139 -22.68 4.72 14.17
C ASP A 139 -22.70 4.87 15.70
N ARG A 140 -23.49 4.04 16.37
CA ARG A 140 -23.64 3.99 17.83
C ARG A 140 -22.85 2.82 18.42
N ILE A 141 -21.97 2.17 17.65
CA ILE A 141 -21.11 1.09 18.10
C ILE A 141 -19.78 1.69 18.59
N PRO A 142 -19.48 1.64 19.90
CA PRO A 142 -18.31 2.34 20.45
C PRO A 142 -16.98 1.83 19.88
N ASN A 143 -16.84 0.50 19.73
CA ASN A 143 -15.64 -0.10 19.16
C ASN A 143 -15.66 0.03 17.62
N GLY A 144 -14.63 0.66 17.05
CA GLY A 144 -14.50 0.87 15.59
C GLY A 144 -13.54 -0.08 14.90
N ASP A 145 -12.71 -0.76 15.69
CA ASP A 145 -11.64 -1.64 15.29
C ASP A 145 -11.81 -3.04 15.93
N PRO A 146 -12.94 -3.74 15.69
CA PRO A 146 -13.16 -5.06 16.26
C PRO A 146 -12.10 -6.09 15.83
N ASN A 147 -11.85 -7.06 16.70
CA ASN A 147 -11.03 -8.23 16.43
C ASN A 147 -11.79 -9.49 16.90
N GLY A 148 -12.88 -9.83 16.21
CA GLY A 148 -13.75 -10.96 16.56
C GLY A 148 -15.25 -10.63 16.47
N GLU A 149 -16.03 -11.20 17.39
CA GLU A 149 -17.46 -10.97 17.46
C GLU A 149 -17.80 -9.53 17.86
N VAL A 150 -18.78 -8.94 17.17
CA VAL A 150 -19.34 -7.64 17.52
C VAL A 150 -20.64 -7.86 18.27
N SER A 151 -20.83 -7.22 19.43
CA SER A 151 -22.06 -7.33 20.25
C SER A 151 -23.25 -6.56 19.65
N ALA A 152 -23.56 -6.80 18.37
CA ALA A 152 -24.69 -6.24 17.64
C ALA A 152 -25.13 -7.25 16.56
N ILE A 153 -26.41 -7.21 16.20
CA ILE A 153 -26.88 -7.93 15.02
C ILE A 153 -26.56 -7.08 13.81
N LYS A 154 -25.72 -7.57 12.91
CA LYS A 154 -25.23 -6.80 11.77
C LYS A 154 -25.34 -7.57 10.46
N PHE A 155 -25.75 -6.87 9.41
CA PHE A 155 -25.86 -7.41 8.05
C PHE A 155 -25.20 -6.46 7.06
N HIS A 156 -24.57 -7.04 6.04
CA HIS A 156 -24.12 -6.34 4.84
C HIS A 156 -25.11 -6.65 3.72
N VAL A 157 -25.79 -5.65 3.19
CA VAL A 157 -26.86 -5.82 2.20
C VAL A 157 -26.39 -5.34 0.84
N MET A 158 -26.28 -6.25 -0.11
CA MET A 158 -25.94 -5.94 -1.48
C MET A 158 -27.19 -5.49 -2.24
N VAL A 159 -27.06 -4.49 -3.12
CA VAL A 159 -28.20 -3.85 -3.81
C VAL A 159 -27.95 -3.81 -5.31
N LYS A 160 -28.89 -4.35 -6.10
CA LYS A 160 -28.90 -4.22 -7.56
C LYS A 160 -29.88 -3.13 -7.99
N LYS A 161 -29.45 -2.27 -8.91
CA LYS A 161 -30.27 -1.22 -9.51
C LYS A 161 -31.33 -1.83 -10.45
N ALA A 162 -32.52 -1.22 -10.49
CA ALA A 162 -33.56 -1.56 -11.46
C ALA A 162 -33.09 -1.25 -12.90
N ASN A 163 -33.38 -2.14 -13.85
CA ASN A 163 -32.95 -2.01 -15.25
C ASN A 163 -33.42 -0.69 -15.89
N GLY A 164 -34.62 -0.22 -15.53
CA GLY A 164 -35.21 1.03 -16.06
C GLY A 164 -34.79 2.30 -15.32
N ALA A 165 -34.05 2.21 -14.23
CA ALA A 165 -33.62 3.38 -13.45
C ALA A 165 -32.25 3.89 -13.93
N SER A 166 -32.10 5.21 -14.04
CA SER A 166 -30.78 5.82 -14.23
C SER A 166 -29.93 5.66 -12.97
N THR A 167 -28.60 5.66 -13.11
CA THR A 167 -27.67 5.58 -11.99
C THR A 167 -27.85 6.76 -11.03
N GLU A 168 -28.07 7.96 -11.55
CA GLU A 168 -28.31 9.17 -10.76
C GLU A 168 -29.60 9.07 -9.95
N ALA A 169 -30.69 8.60 -10.57
CA ALA A 169 -31.97 8.45 -9.88
C ALA A 169 -31.89 7.40 -8.76
N PHE A 170 -31.20 6.28 -9.02
CA PHE A 170 -30.92 5.25 -8.03
C PHE A 170 -30.09 5.77 -6.86
N ARG A 171 -28.95 6.42 -7.15
CA ARG A 171 -28.08 7.01 -6.12
C ARG A 171 -28.81 8.08 -5.31
N ARG A 172 -29.61 8.93 -5.97
CA ARG A 172 -30.45 9.94 -5.31
C ARG A 172 -31.47 9.31 -4.37
N TYR A 173 -32.18 8.29 -4.81
CA TYR A 173 -33.14 7.59 -3.95
C TYR A 173 -32.44 7.01 -2.71
N LEU A 174 -31.28 6.35 -2.88
CA LEU A 174 -30.54 5.79 -1.75
C LEU A 174 -30.04 6.86 -0.77
N THR A 175 -29.54 7.99 -1.28
CA THR A 175 -28.88 9.02 -0.46
C THR A 175 -29.82 10.07 0.13
N GLU A 176 -30.89 10.43 -0.57
CA GLU A 176 -31.83 11.48 -0.16
C GLU A 176 -33.11 10.93 0.47
N THR A 177 -33.47 9.66 0.21
CA THR A 177 -34.68 9.04 0.76
C THR A 177 -34.37 7.87 1.68
N PHE A 178 -33.70 6.82 1.18
CA PHE A 178 -33.50 5.59 1.95
C PHE A 178 -32.60 5.81 3.16
N ALA A 179 -31.35 6.26 2.95
CA ALA A 179 -30.37 6.43 4.01
C ALA A 179 -30.84 7.38 5.14
N PRO A 180 -31.38 8.58 4.87
CA PRO A 180 -31.83 9.48 5.93
C PRO A 180 -33.00 8.93 6.76
N LYS A 181 -33.89 8.14 6.14
CA LYS A 181 -35.00 7.51 6.87
C LYS A 181 -34.50 6.37 7.74
N VAL A 182 -33.63 5.52 7.22
CA VAL A 182 -33.02 4.42 7.98
C VAL A 182 -32.21 4.96 9.17
N SER A 183 -31.33 5.93 8.94
CA SER A 183 -30.43 6.46 9.98
C SER A 183 -31.14 7.32 11.04
N SER A 184 -32.34 7.83 10.76
CA SER A 184 -33.15 8.56 11.74
C SER A 184 -33.79 7.68 12.81
N SER A 185 -33.81 6.35 12.63
CA SER A 185 -34.40 5.44 13.62
C SER A 185 -33.50 5.25 14.83
N ASP A 186 -34.07 5.34 16.03
CA ASP A 186 -33.36 5.04 17.28
C ASP A 186 -33.00 3.56 17.43
N SER A 187 -33.69 2.67 16.72
CA SER A 187 -33.42 1.23 16.76
C SER A 187 -32.19 0.82 15.93
N VAL A 188 -31.75 1.67 14.99
CA VAL A 188 -30.57 1.40 14.13
C VAL A 188 -29.31 1.86 14.84
N LEU A 189 -28.39 0.95 15.16
CA LEU A 189 -27.10 1.32 15.75
C LEU A 189 -26.16 1.90 14.71
N LYS A 190 -26.05 1.24 13.55
CA LYS A 190 -25.13 1.67 12.48
C LYS A 190 -25.83 1.60 11.14
N PHE A 191 -25.59 2.61 10.30
CA PHE A 191 -25.92 2.57 8.89
C PHE A 191 -24.81 3.21 8.07
N ARG A 192 -24.19 2.43 7.20
CA ARG A 192 -23.15 2.87 6.27
C ARG A 192 -23.53 2.46 4.87
N LEU A 193 -23.45 3.39 3.93
CA LEU A 193 -23.85 3.21 2.53
C LEU A 193 -22.65 3.38 1.61
N HIS A 194 -22.49 2.42 0.71
CA HIS A 194 -21.53 2.44 -0.38
C HIS A 194 -22.28 2.46 -1.71
N LEU A 195 -22.04 3.47 -2.54
CA LEU A 195 -22.46 3.51 -3.93
C LEU A 195 -21.26 3.10 -4.79
N PHE A 196 -21.44 2.06 -5.57
CA PHE A 196 -20.36 1.49 -6.36
C PHE A 196 -20.26 2.17 -7.73
N GLU A 197 -19.02 2.34 -8.19
CA GLU A 197 -18.71 2.55 -9.60
C GLU A 197 -18.77 1.21 -10.35
N GLU A 198 -18.71 1.28 -11.68
CA GLU A 198 -18.69 0.07 -12.52
C GLU A 198 -17.51 -0.84 -12.16
N VAL A 199 -17.74 -2.15 -12.21
CA VAL A 199 -16.70 -3.15 -11.95
C VAL A 199 -15.63 -3.06 -13.03
N ASP A 200 -14.37 -2.97 -12.61
CA ASP A 200 -13.23 -3.07 -13.49
C ASP A 200 -12.94 -4.55 -13.83
N ASN A 201 -13.57 -5.02 -14.90
CA ASN A 201 -13.38 -6.37 -15.44
C ASN A 201 -12.11 -6.51 -16.30
N SER A 202 -11.21 -5.53 -16.33
CA SER A 202 -9.96 -5.61 -17.10
C SER A 202 -8.86 -6.41 -16.40
N ARG A 203 -9.05 -6.75 -15.12
CA ARG A 203 -8.10 -7.52 -14.33
C ARG A 203 -8.03 -8.97 -14.83
N PRO A 204 -6.84 -9.48 -15.17
CA PRO A 204 -6.69 -10.88 -15.56
C PRO A 204 -6.90 -11.78 -14.34
N ASP A 205 -7.44 -12.97 -14.56
CA ASP A 205 -7.55 -13.99 -13.51
C ASP A 205 -6.16 -14.31 -12.94
N ALA A 206 -6.05 -14.33 -11.60
CA ALA A 206 -4.81 -14.71 -10.92
C ALA A 206 -4.90 -16.16 -10.46
N ALA A 207 -4.10 -17.06 -11.06
CA ALA A 207 -3.88 -18.42 -10.56
C ALA A 207 -5.15 -19.21 -10.13
N GLY A 208 -6.27 -19.07 -10.85
CA GLY A 208 -7.53 -19.77 -10.55
C GLY A 208 -8.52 -18.99 -9.68
N VAL A 209 -8.22 -17.74 -9.35
CA VAL A 209 -9.14 -16.77 -8.75
C VAL A 209 -9.76 -15.92 -9.85
N SER A 210 -11.09 -15.93 -9.94
CA SER A 210 -11.79 -15.08 -10.91
C SER A 210 -12.00 -13.66 -10.37
N HIS A 211 -11.59 -12.66 -11.16
CA HIS A 211 -11.84 -11.23 -10.86
C HIS A 211 -12.91 -10.61 -11.76
N TYR A 212 -13.63 -11.45 -12.51
CA TYR A 212 -14.65 -11.05 -13.46
C TYR A 212 -16.06 -11.20 -12.90
N GLU A 213 -16.91 -10.19 -13.09
CA GLU A 213 -18.34 -10.28 -12.80
C GLU A 213 -19.17 -9.78 -14.00
N PRO A 214 -20.02 -10.63 -14.60
CA PRO A 214 -20.91 -10.20 -15.69
C PRO A 214 -21.95 -9.19 -15.19
N ALA A 215 -22.37 -8.28 -16.07
CA ALA A 215 -23.17 -7.10 -15.73
C ALA A 215 -24.47 -7.41 -14.96
N GLU A 216 -25.14 -8.52 -15.28
CA GLU A 216 -26.36 -8.98 -14.62
C GLU A 216 -26.17 -9.44 -13.16
N LYS A 217 -24.93 -9.79 -12.80
CA LYS A 217 -24.55 -10.19 -11.44
C LYS A 217 -23.97 -9.04 -10.62
N GLN A 218 -23.53 -7.95 -11.26
CA GLN A 218 -22.93 -6.81 -10.56
C GLN A 218 -23.89 -6.11 -9.59
N TYR A 219 -23.38 -5.83 -8.40
CA TYR A 219 -24.05 -4.95 -7.44
C TYR A 219 -23.73 -3.48 -7.73
N HIS A 220 -24.66 -2.60 -7.37
CA HIS A 220 -24.58 -1.16 -7.65
C HIS A 220 -24.42 -0.34 -6.36
N ALA A 221 -24.73 -0.94 -5.22
CA ALA A 221 -24.49 -0.40 -3.90
C ALA A 221 -24.42 -1.54 -2.88
N ALA A 222 -23.87 -1.22 -1.72
CA ALA A 222 -23.97 -2.03 -0.51
C ALA A 222 -24.31 -1.14 0.68
N TYR A 223 -24.97 -1.68 1.70
CA TYR A 223 -25.04 -1.01 2.98
C TYR A 223 -24.82 -1.96 4.15
N GLU A 224 -24.12 -1.46 5.15
CA GLU A 224 -24.00 -2.08 6.47
C GLU A 224 -25.14 -1.56 7.35
N ILE A 225 -25.86 -2.45 8.01
CA ILE A 225 -26.87 -2.09 9.01
C ILE A 225 -26.72 -2.92 10.28
N ALA A 226 -26.79 -2.27 11.44
CA ALA A 226 -26.65 -2.94 12.74
C ALA A 226 -27.76 -2.57 13.72
N PHE A 227 -28.11 -3.51 14.60
CA PHE A 227 -29.12 -3.38 15.65
C PHE A 227 -28.59 -3.93 16.97
N ALA A 228 -29.06 -3.38 18.09
CA ALA A 228 -28.62 -3.85 19.41
C ALA A 228 -29.03 -5.30 19.70
N ASN A 229 -30.16 -5.75 19.15
CA ASN A 229 -30.72 -7.09 19.31
C ASN A 229 -31.87 -7.32 18.32
N HIS A 230 -32.43 -8.53 18.32
CA HIS A 230 -33.51 -8.92 17.41
C HIS A 230 -34.77 -8.07 17.59
N LEU A 231 -35.09 -7.65 18.82
CA LEU A 231 -36.27 -6.84 19.08
C LEU A 231 -36.13 -5.44 18.46
N GLU A 232 -34.97 -4.80 18.56
CA GLU A 232 -34.73 -3.50 17.90
C GLU A 232 -34.74 -3.63 16.38
N ARG A 233 -34.24 -4.74 15.82
CA ARG A 233 -34.38 -5.04 14.39
C ARG A 233 -35.84 -5.10 13.96
N GLU A 234 -36.66 -5.89 14.65
CA GLU A 234 -38.09 -6.01 14.30
C GLU A 234 -38.85 -4.71 14.51
N LYS A 235 -38.53 -3.93 15.55
CA LYS A 235 -39.10 -2.58 15.75
C LYS A 235 -38.80 -1.67 14.57
N PHE A 236 -37.57 -1.66 14.08
CA PHE A 236 -37.18 -0.88 12.91
C PHE A 236 -37.98 -1.31 11.66
N PHE A 237 -38.04 -2.62 11.38
CA PHE A 237 -38.78 -3.11 10.22
C PHE A 237 -40.30 -2.88 10.29
N ALA A 238 -40.86 -2.79 11.49
CA ALA A 238 -42.27 -2.42 11.69
C ALA A 238 -42.50 -0.89 11.72
N SER A 239 -41.46 -0.07 11.61
CA SER A 239 -41.54 1.37 11.86
C SER A 239 -42.03 2.18 10.65
N SER A 240 -42.56 3.38 10.91
CA SER A 240 -42.94 4.33 9.85
C SER A 240 -41.74 4.81 9.02
N GLU A 241 -40.57 4.90 9.63
CA GLU A 241 -39.32 5.27 8.97
C GLU A 241 -38.97 4.24 7.89
N TYR A 242 -38.99 2.94 8.22
CA TYR A 242 -38.71 1.88 7.26
C TYR A 242 -39.76 1.84 6.14
N LEU A 243 -41.06 1.87 6.49
CA LEU A 243 -42.14 1.90 5.50
C LEU A 243 -42.04 3.10 4.54
N THR A 244 -41.62 4.26 5.06
CA THR A 244 -41.38 5.45 4.25
C THR A 244 -40.14 5.27 3.37
N ALA A 245 -39.06 4.70 3.91
CA ALA A 245 -37.83 4.45 3.17
C ALA A 245 -38.09 3.57 1.94
N ILE A 246 -38.89 2.49 2.09
CA ILE A 246 -39.10 1.49 1.03
C ILE A 246 -40.26 1.80 0.08
N LYS A 247 -41.04 2.85 0.32
CA LYS A 247 -42.30 3.15 -0.40
C LYS A 247 -42.16 3.10 -1.92
N ASP A 248 -41.07 3.65 -2.45
CA ASP A 248 -40.78 3.75 -3.87
C ASP A 248 -39.61 2.85 -4.32
N ALA A 249 -39.16 1.93 -3.46
CA ALA A 249 -37.96 1.12 -3.67
C ALA A 249 -37.96 0.39 -5.03
N ALA A 250 -39.07 -0.26 -5.40
CA ALA A 250 -39.18 -1.03 -6.64
C ALA A 250 -38.99 -0.21 -7.93
N LYS A 251 -39.08 1.12 -7.87
CA LYS A 251 -38.78 2.00 -9.01
C LYS A 251 -37.27 2.08 -9.29
N TYR A 252 -36.44 1.85 -8.28
CA TYR A 252 -35.00 2.11 -8.32
C TYR A 252 -34.16 0.86 -8.01
N ILE A 253 -34.67 -0.06 -7.19
CA ILE A 253 -33.99 -1.26 -6.74
C ILE A 253 -34.63 -2.47 -7.42
N LYS A 254 -33.80 -3.31 -8.04
CA LYS A 254 -34.20 -4.62 -8.56
C LYS A 254 -34.24 -5.66 -7.44
N GLN A 255 -33.17 -5.71 -6.65
CA GLN A 255 -32.92 -6.79 -5.70
C GLN A 255 -32.08 -6.27 -4.53
N ILE A 256 -32.35 -6.81 -3.34
CA ILE A 256 -31.49 -6.69 -2.17
C ILE A 256 -31.13 -8.08 -1.66
N GLN A 257 -29.90 -8.25 -1.18
CA GLN A 257 -29.41 -9.53 -0.68
C GLN A 257 -28.63 -9.32 0.63
N PRO A 258 -29.22 -9.65 1.79
CA PRO A 258 -28.57 -9.49 3.09
C PRO A 258 -27.65 -10.67 3.42
N PHE A 259 -26.44 -10.37 3.90
CA PHE A 259 -25.45 -11.32 4.39
C PHE A 259 -25.16 -11.03 5.87
N PRO A 260 -25.48 -11.94 6.82
CA PRO A 260 -25.16 -11.76 8.24
C PRO A 260 -23.67 -11.71 8.47
N GLU A 261 -23.23 -10.75 9.28
CA GLU A 261 -21.86 -10.75 9.79
C GLU A 261 -21.73 -11.80 10.90
N ARG A 262 -20.71 -12.66 10.78
CA ARG A 262 -20.30 -13.61 11.82
C ARG A 262 -19.27 -12.97 12.74
N THR A 263 -18.21 -12.43 12.16
CA THR A 263 -17.10 -11.77 12.87
C THR A 263 -16.51 -10.65 12.01
N ALA A 264 -15.86 -9.68 12.65
CA ALA A 264 -15.16 -8.60 12.00
C ALA A 264 -13.75 -8.44 12.57
N TYR A 265 -12.76 -8.25 11.68
CA TYR A 265 -11.36 -8.05 12.06
C TYR A 265 -10.82 -6.79 11.39
N THR A 266 -10.29 -5.87 12.19
CA THR A 266 -9.68 -4.63 11.70
C THR A 266 -8.17 -4.74 11.72
N PHE A 267 -7.54 -4.50 10.58
CA PHE A 267 -6.09 -4.61 10.42
C PHE A 267 -5.41 -3.24 10.25
N VAL A 268 -6.13 -2.25 9.72
CA VAL A 268 -5.69 -0.85 9.64
C VAL A 268 -6.80 0.04 10.17
N TYR A 269 -6.46 1.02 11.00
CA TYR A 269 -7.40 1.99 11.56
C TYR A 269 -6.72 3.34 11.80
N ASP A 270 -7.38 4.44 11.42
CA ASP A 270 -6.82 5.81 11.43
C ASP A 270 -5.44 5.92 10.76
N GLY A 271 -5.23 5.16 9.67
CA GLY A 271 -3.98 5.12 8.92
C GLY A 271 -2.83 4.36 9.60
N GLN A 272 -3.10 3.62 10.68
CA GLN A 272 -2.10 2.82 11.40
C GLN A 272 -2.51 1.35 11.42
N MET A 273 -1.54 0.43 11.40
CA MET A 273 -1.84 -0.99 11.61
C MET A 273 -2.30 -1.22 13.05
N THR A 274 -3.43 -1.92 13.21
CA THR A 274 -3.87 -2.43 14.52
C THR A 274 -2.94 -3.54 14.99
N LEU A 275 -3.13 -4.02 16.23
CA LEU A 275 -2.37 -5.18 16.71
C LEU A 275 -2.57 -6.42 15.82
N ALA A 276 -3.79 -6.61 15.29
CA ALA A 276 -4.09 -7.67 14.33
C ALA A 276 -3.38 -7.46 12.98
N GLY A 277 -3.33 -6.21 12.50
CA GLY A 277 -2.51 -5.82 11.34
C GLY A 277 -1.04 -6.19 11.49
N GLN A 278 -0.49 -5.92 12.68
CA GLN A 278 0.91 -6.18 12.96
C GLN A 278 1.23 -7.67 13.10
N ARG A 279 0.36 -8.46 13.73
CA ARG A 279 0.73 -9.78 14.27
C ARG A 279 -0.22 -10.94 13.97
N SER A 280 -1.31 -10.73 13.23
CA SER A 280 -2.46 -11.63 13.09
C SER A 280 -3.57 -11.41 14.12
N SER A 281 -4.80 -11.75 13.76
CA SER A 281 -5.98 -11.61 14.64
C SER A 281 -5.88 -12.48 15.88
N SER A 282 -5.55 -13.76 15.72
CA SER A 282 -5.45 -14.73 16.83
C SER A 282 -4.30 -14.37 17.80
N VAL A 283 -3.17 -13.85 17.31
CA VAL A 283 -2.08 -13.37 18.17
C VAL A 283 -2.48 -12.08 18.91
N ALA A 284 -3.19 -11.17 18.26
CA ALA A 284 -3.69 -9.96 18.89
C ALA A 284 -4.68 -10.26 20.03
N GLU A 285 -5.52 -11.28 19.86
CA GLU A 285 -6.41 -11.80 20.90
C GLU A 285 -5.62 -12.30 22.11
N LEU A 286 -4.64 -13.18 21.91
CA LEU A 286 -3.80 -13.71 23.00
C LEU A 286 -3.12 -12.59 23.81
N ILE A 287 -2.58 -11.57 23.13
CA ILE A 287 -1.94 -10.42 23.79
C ILE A 287 -2.95 -9.64 24.63
N THR A 288 -4.15 -9.44 24.11
CA THR A 288 -5.22 -8.68 24.76
C THR A 288 -5.78 -9.41 25.97
N GLU A 289 -6.07 -10.71 25.82
CA GLU A 289 -6.66 -11.53 26.88
C GLU A 289 -5.75 -11.66 28.11
N ILE A 290 -4.46 -11.87 27.91
CA ILE A 290 -3.49 -12.00 29.01
C ILE A 290 -3.00 -10.63 29.54
N GLY A 291 -3.24 -9.55 28.79
CA GLY A 291 -2.75 -8.20 29.11
C GLY A 291 -1.24 -8.03 28.93
N ALA A 292 -0.65 -8.60 27.87
CA ALA A 292 0.80 -8.60 27.62
C ALA A 292 1.32 -7.23 27.11
N VAL A 293 1.33 -6.22 27.98
CA VAL A 293 1.76 -4.84 27.65
C VAL A 293 3.18 -4.74 27.10
N ASN A 294 4.06 -5.70 27.40
CA ASN A 294 5.41 -5.77 26.83
C ASN A 294 5.40 -6.02 25.32
N GLN A 295 4.34 -6.64 24.77
CA GLN A 295 4.21 -6.87 23.33
C GLN A 295 3.87 -5.59 22.53
N LEU A 296 3.51 -4.51 23.23
CA LEU A 296 3.20 -3.19 22.66
C LEU A 296 4.40 -2.21 22.76
N GLN A 297 5.57 -2.69 23.20
CA GLN A 297 6.76 -1.85 23.31
C GLN A 297 7.43 -1.69 21.93
N GLU A 298 7.93 -0.49 21.64
CA GLU A 298 8.50 -0.11 20.34
C GLU A 298 9.62 -1.07 19.88
N ASP A 299 10.43 -1.60 20.80
CA ASP A 299 11.49 -2.56 20.50
C ASP A 299 10.97 -3.92 20.05
N ILE A 300 9.91 -4.43 20.68
CA ILE A 300 9.23 -5.67 20.33
C ILE A 300 8.39 -5.51 19.05
N GLU A 301 7.71 -4.37 18.86
CA GLU A 301 7.02 -4.05 17.60
C GLU A 301 8.01 -3.94 16.44
N SER A 302 9.10 -3.20 16.63
CA SER A 302 10.13 -3.04 15.61
C SER A 302 10.80 -4.36 15.26
N LEU A 303 11.09 -5.23 16.23
CA LEU A 303 11.65 -6.57 15.97
C LEU A 303 10.72 -7.44 15.10
N MET A 304 9.41 -7.29 15.28
CA MET A 304 8.41 -8.15 14.62
C MET A 304 7.98 -7.61 13.26
N LEU A 305 8.03 -6.29 13.07
CA LEU A 305 7.69 -5.63 11.81
C LEU A 305 8.91 -5.40 10.91
N ASN A 306 10.09 -5.19 11.51
CA ASN A 306 11.33 -4.93 10.81
C ASN A 306 12.33 -6.05 11.09
N GLN A 307 12.88 -6.69 10.05
CA GLN A 307 14.05 -7.55 10.21
C GLN A 307 15.28 -6.71 10.59
N ASN A 308 15.39 -6.34 11.87
CA ASN A 308 16.69 -6.04 12.46
C ASN A 308 17.27 -7.37 12.94
N SER A 309 18.05 -8.01 12.07
CA SER A 309 18.95 -9.09 12.46
C SER A 309 19.83 -8.60 13.61
N TYR A 310 19.51 -9.04 14.83
CA TYR A 310 20.37 -8.86 15.99
C TYR A 310 21.72 -9.52 15.68
N SER A 311 22.76 -8.71 15.50
CA SER A 311 24.12 -9.19 15.63
C SER A 311 24.33 -9.56 17.10
N LEU A 312 24.63 -10.83 17.35
CA LEU A 312 25.03 -11.33 18.66
C LEU A 312 26.22 -10.50 19.17
N GLN A 313 25.98 -9.64 20.17
CA GLN A 313 27.07 -9.05 20.93
C GLN A 313 27.63 -10.13 21.85
N THR A 314 28.84 -10.57 21.53
CA THR A 314 29.67 -11.41 22.39
C THR A 314 29.94 -10.69 23.71
N ASN A 315 29.64 -11.37 24.82
CA ASN A 315 29.96 -10.96 26.18
C ASN A 315 31.45 -10.60 26.33
N GLY A 316 31.73 -9.33 26.58
CA GLY A 316 33.01 -8.81 27.06
C GLY A 316 32.82 -8.16 28.41
N SER A 317 33.50 -8.70 29.42
CA SER A 317 33.46 -8.35 30.83
C SER A 317 33.60 -6.86 31.17
N SER A 318 32.89 -6.49 32.23
CA SER A 318 32.81 -5.19 32.91
C SER A 318 34.13 -4.59 33.41
N SER A 319 34.23 -3.26 33.35
CA SER A 319 34.77 -2.45 34.46
C SER A 319 34.28 -0.99 34.43
N SER A 320 33.51 -0.63 35.47
CA SER A 320 33.38 0.67 36.15
C SER A 320 33.54 2.00 35.38
N GLN A 321 32.50 2.85 35.41
CA GLN A 321 32.42 3.99 36.35
C GLN A 321 31.09 4.74 36.17
N ALA A 322 30.46 5.04 37.30
CA ALA A 322 29.24 5.84 37.36
C ALA A 322 29.56 7.33 37.20
N SER A 323 28.96 7.96 36.18
CA SER A 323 28.70 9.40 36.19
C SER A 323 27.32 9.63 35.60
N GLN A 324 26.42 10.23 36.39
CA GLN A 324 25.13 10.71 35.93
C GLN A 324 25.34 11.80 34.88
N SER A 325 25.16 11.44 33.61
CA SER A 325 24.95 12.40 32.52
C SER A 325 23.62 12.06 31.88
N GLN A 326 22.72 13.04 31.78
CA GLN A 326 21.48 12.93 31.00
C GLN A 326 21.78 12.31 29.63
N PRO A 327 20.95 11.38 29.11
CA PRO A 327 21.20 10.79 27.81
C PRO A 327 21.07 11.87 26.74
N LYS A 328 22.21 12.30 26.18
CA LYS A 328 22.26 12.93 24.87
C LYS A 328 21.54 11.99 23.93
N ALA A 329 20.49 12.48 23.24
CA ALA A 329 19.83 11.75 22.18
C ALA A 329 20.90 11.20 21.23
N THR A 330 21.13 9.89 21.31
CA THR A 330 21.96 9.17 20.35
C THR A 330 21.29 9.38 19.00
N LYS A 331 21.97 10.07 18.07
CA LYS A 331 21.50 10.21 16.69
C LYS A 331 21.10 8.82 16.21
N LYS A 332 19.80 8.60 15.98
CA LYS A 332 19.28 7.38 15.38
C LYS A 332 20.02 7.17 14.04
N ARG A 333 20.32 5.92 13.70
CA ARG A 333 20.95 5.57 12.41
C ARG A 333 20.07 6.09 11.27
N THR A 334 20.66 6.79 10.30
CA THR A 334 19.94 7.26 9.11
C THR A 334 19.91 6.15 8.05
N ASN A 335 18.72 5.80 7.56
CA ASN A 335 18.58 5.03 6.32
C ASN A 335 18.47 6.01 5.13
N TYR A 336 19.53 6.07 4.32
CA TYR A 336 19.66 6.99 3.20
C TYR A 336 18.72 6.69 2.02
N TYR A 337 18.12 5.50 1.98
CA TYR A 337 17.16 5.09 0.94
C TYR A 337 15.69 5.32 1.32
N THR A 338 15.43 5.86 2.51
CA THR A 338 14.06 6.18 2.94
C THR A 338 13.41 7.13 1.93
N GLY A 339 12.29 6.71 1.34
CA GLY A 339 11.54 7.50 0.35
C GLY A 339 12.06 7.43 -1.09
N LEU A 340 13.05 6.58 -1.39
CA LEU A 340 13.49 6.29 -2.76
C LEU A 340 12.76 5.06 -3.32
N SER A 341 12.65 4.96 -4.64
CA SER A 341 11.88 3.91 -5.32
C SER A 341 12.54 2.51 -5.27
N ALA A 342 13.84 2.43 -5.01
CA ALA A 342 14.57 1.18 -4.82
C ALA A 342 15.84 1.39 -3.98
N ASP A 343 16.25 0.33 -3.26
CA ASP A 343 17.41 0.33 -2.36
C ASP A 343 18.62 -0.35 -3.01
N TYR A 344 19.69 0.43 -3.22
CA TYR A 344 20.95 -0.02 -3.80
C TYR A 344 22.11 -0.05 -2.78
N SER A 345 21.81 0.04 -1.48
CA SER A 345 22.80 0.07 -0.40
C SER A 345 23.61 -1.21 -0.26
N ARG A 346 23.08 -2.34 -0.74
CA ARG A 346 23.74 -3.66 -0.74
C ARG A 346 23.22 -4.53 -1.90
N PRO A 347 23.86 -5.68 -2.20
CA PRO A 347 23.40 -6.59 -3.25
C PRO A 347 22.02 -7.20 -2.95
N GLY A 348 21.29 -7.59 -4.01
CA GLY A 348 20.10 -8.44 -3.91
C GLY A 348 18.80 -7.79 -3.42
N LEU A 349 18.73 -6.46 -3.27
CA LEU A 349 17.52 -5.76 -2.80
C LEU A 349 16.52 -5.36 -3.89
N VAL A 350 16.92 -5.47 -5.16
CA VAL A 350 16.10 -5.03 -6.31
C VAL A 350 15.69 -6.24 -7.13
N THR A 351 14.40 -6.38 -7.39
CA THR A 351 13.85 -7.50 -8.17
C THR A 351 14.05 -7.27 -9.68
N PRO A 352 14.07 -8.33 -10.51
CA PRO A 352 14.22 -8.19 -11.96
C PRO A 352 13.15 -7.30 -12.62
N TYR A 353 11.92 -7.31 -12.09
CA TYR A 353 10.84 -6.46 -12.58
C TYR A 353 11.11 -4.97 -12.29
N VAL A 354 11.54 -4.64 -11.07
CA VAL A 354 11.89 -3.27 -10.68
C VAL A 354 13.09 -2.79 -11.48
N ALA A 355 14.12 -3.62 -11.63
CA ALA A 355 15.30 -3.35 -12.45
C ALA A 355 14.93 -2.97 -13.89
N LYS A 356 14.05 -3.74 -14.54
CA LYS A 356 13.58 -3.44 -15.90
C LYS A 356 12.89 -2.07 -15.97
N LYS A 357 11.99 -1.78 -15.04
CA LYS A 357 11.26 -0.50 -14.99
C LYS A 357 12.21 0.69 -14.78
N LEU A 358 13.22 0.54 -13.93
CA LEU A 358 14.21 1.60 -13.67
C LEU A 358 15.03 1.95 -14.90
N ILE A 359 15.31 0.98 -15.79
CA ILE A 359 15.96 1.25 -17.08
C ILE A 359 15.02 2.03 -18.02
N GLU A 360 13.75 1.65 -18.12
CA GLU A 360 12.75 2.39 -18.92
C GLU A 360 12.59 3.84 -18.41
N ASP A 361 12.58 4.03 -17.09
CA ASP A 361 12.56 5.36 -16.47
C ASP A 361 13.84 6.14 -16.73
N ALA A 362 15.01 5.49 -16.73
CA ALA A 362 16.29 6.13 -17.03
C ALA A 362 16.30 6.72 -18.45
N GLU A 363 15.86 5.94 -19.45
CA GLU A 363 15.77 6.37 -20.85
C GLU A 363 14.85 7.58 -20.99
N ARG A 364 13.69 7.55 -20.30
CA ARG A 364 12.75 8.68 -20.27
C ARG A 364 13.35 9.92 -19.62
N ILE A 365 14.07 9.78 -18.50
CA ILE A 365 14.69 10.91 -17.80
C ILE A 365 15.79 11.55 -18.65
N VAL A 366 16.65 10.75 -19.28
CA VAL A 366 17.71 11.25 -20.17
C VAL A 366 17.14 12.05 -21.34
N ALA A 367 16.00 11.60 -21.90
CA ALA A 367 15.33 12.29 -23.00
C ALA A 367 14.77 13.68 -22.63
N MET A 368 14.64 14.01 -21.34
CA MET A 368 14.16 15.32 -20.87
C MET A 368 15.25 16.40 -20.83
N LYS A 369 16.52 16.03 -21.08
CA LYS A 369 17.66 16.95 -21.00
C LYS A 369 17.53 18.08 -22.01
N GLU A 370 17.62 19.31 -21.52
CA GLU A 370 17.57 20.51 -22.34
C GLU A 370 18.97 20.89 -22.86
N PRO A 371 19.05 21.42 -24.11
CA PRO A 371 20.33 21.85 -24.69
C PRO A 371 21.03 22.93 -23.86
N LYS A 372 20.27 23.79 -23.17
CA LYS A 372 20.79 24.82 -22.26
C LYS A 372 20.46 24.45 -20.82
N LEU A 373 21.37 24.77 -19.90
CA LEU A 373 21.13 24.56 -18.49
C LEU A 373 19.97 25.47 -18.04
N PRO A 374 18.85 24.90 -17.53
CA PRO A 374 17.69 25.69 -17.14
C PRO A 374 18.01 26.59 -15.94
N GLU A 375 17.34 27.74 -15.85
CA GLU A 375 17.47 28.65 -14.71
C GLU A 375 16.66 28.17 -13.51
N ILE A 376 17.19 28.38 -12.31
CA ILE A 376 16.45 28.15 -11.07
C ILE A 376 15.54 29.35 -10.83
N GLY A 377 14.26 29.10 -10.68
CA GLY A 377 13.26 30.16 -10.56
C GLY A 377 11.93 29.64 -10.04
N PRO A 378 10.88 30.47 -10.06
CA PRO A 378 9.56 30.11 -9.52
C PRO A 378 8.92 28.91 -10.22
N TYR A 379 9.34 28.59 -11.45
CA TYR A 379 8.81 27.48 -12.25
C TYR A 379 9.77 26.27 -12.33
N TYR A 380 10.93 26.35 -11.67
CA TYR A 380 11.88 25.25 -11.55
C TYR A 380 12.73 25.46 -10.30
N THR A 381 12.17 25.01 -9.18
CA THR A 381 12.68 25.33 -7.85
C THR A 381 13.73 24.32 -7.38
N LEU A 382 14.53 24.69 -6.37
CA LEU A 382 15.47 23.75 -5.75
C LEU A 382 14.79 22.51 -5.15
N ALA A 383 13.57 22.66 -4.62
CA ALA A 383 12.81 21.53 -4.08
C ALA A 383 12.37 20.57 -5.19
N GLN A 384 11.95 21.10 -6.34
CA GLN A 384 11.65 20.27 -7.51
C GLN A 384 12.91 19.57 -8.02
N ILE A 385 14.04 20.28 -8.13
CA ILE A 385 15.32 19.71 -8.56
C ILE A 385 15.77 18.58 -7.61
N GLU A 386 15.62 18.77 -6.30
CA GLU A 386 15.97 17.73 -5.32
C GLU A 386 15.08 16.49 -5.48
N GLN A 387 13.76 16.68 -5.69
CA GLN A 387 12.85 15.56 -5.95
C GLN A 387 13.23 14.82 -7.24
N GLU A 388 13.51 15.55 -8.33
CA GLU A 388 13.96 14.95 -9.59
C GLU A 388 15.32 14.23 -9.44
N ASN A 389 16.19 14.69 -8.55
CA ASN A 389 17.44 13.99 -8.23
C ASN A 389 17.18 12.70 -7.43
N ARG A 390 16.19 12.68 -6.53
CA ARG A 390 15.74 11.47 -5.82
C ARG A 390 15.11 10.45 -6.76
N ASP A 391 14.30 10.90 -7.72
CA ASP A 391 13.65 10.03 -8.70
C ASP A 391 14.66 9.41 -9.68
N TRP A 392 15.69 10.19 -10.07
CA TRP A 392 16.78 9.74 -10.93
C TRP A 392 17.74 8.76 -10.25
N TRP A 393 17.96 8.86 -8.94
CA TRP A 393 19.04 8.13 -8.28
C TRP A 393 18.96 6.59 -8.45
N PRO A 394 17.81 5.93 -8.22
CA PRO A 394 17.71 4.49 -8.43
C PRO A 394 17.88 4.08 -9.90
N THR A 395 17.49 4.94 -10.85
CA THR A 395 17.68 4.67 -12.29
C THR A 395 19.16 4.70 -12.67
N HIS A 396 19.93 5.64 -12.12
CA HIS A 396 21.39 5.71 -12.27
C HIS A 396 22.08 4.45 -11.73
N CYS A 397 21.71 4.04 -10.52
CA CYS A 397 22.30 2.86 -9.88
C CYS A 397 22.06 1.61 -10.73
N GLU A 398 20.85 1.45 -11.28
CA GLU A 398 20.51 0.30 -12.13
C GLU A 398 21.24 0.34 -13.47
N ALA A 399 21.26 1.49 -14.15
CA ALA A 399 21.98 1.65 -15.41
C ALA A 399 23.46 1.30 -15.26
N LEU A 400 24.08 1.66 -14.12
CA LEU A 400 25.46 1.30 -13.82
C LEU A 400 25.64 -0.20 -13.54
N ARG A 401 24.75 -0.82 -12.75
CA ARG A 401 24.79 -2.29 -12.51
C ARG A 401 24.63 -3.10 -13.80
N GLN A 402 23.87 -2.60 -14.77
CA GLN A 402 23.68 -3.25 -16.07
C GLN A 402 24.69 -2.84 -17.15
N GLY A 403 25.68 -1.98 -16.83
CA GLY A 403 26.68 -1.52 -17.80
C GLY A 403 26.09 -0.72 -18.98
N ARG A 404 24.96 -0.03 -18.78
CA ARG A 404 24.26 0.79 -19.79
C ARG A 404 24.93 2.15 -19.97
N GLY A 405 26.15 2.13 -20.52
CA GLY A 405 26.94 3.33 -20.81
C GLY A 405 26.24 4.32 -21.73
N ASP A 406 25.34 3.85 -22.59
CA ASP A 406 24.48 4.66 -23.45
C ASP A 406 23.53 5.58 -22.65
N ILE A 407 22.96 5.06 -21.56
CA ILE A 407 22.10 5.82 -20.64
C ILE A 407 22.97 6.74 -19.78
N LEU A 408 24.03 6.20 -19.16
CA LEU A 408 24.89 6.94 -18.23
C LEU A 408 25.54 8.16 -18.90
N THR A 409 25.96 8.04 -20.15
CA THR A 409 26.49 9.17 -20.93
C THR A 409 25.43 10.28 -21.11
N GLY A 410 24.16 9.89 -21.25
CA GLY A 410 23.04 10.79 -21.37
C GLY A 410 22.79 11.67 -20.12
N GLU A 411 23.28 11.25 -18.95
CA GLU A 411 23.13 11.96 -17.68
C GLU A 411 24.09 13.16 -17.52
N TYR A 412 25.06 13.28 -18.41
CA TYR A 412 26.04 14.37 -18.42
C TYR A 412 25.67 15.46 -19.41
N ARG A 413 26.08 16.70 -19.10
CA ARG A 413 26.09 17.79 -20.08
C ARG A 413 27.36 17.77 -20.92
N ASP A 414 27.28 18.34 -22.11
CA ASP A 414 28.43 18.50 -23.01
C ASP A 414 29.52 19.40 -22.41
N ASP A 415 29.13 20.35 -21.56
CA ASP A 415 29.98 21.28 -20.82
C ASP A 415 30.31 20.83 -19.38
N LEU A 416 30.17 19.52 -19.08
CA LEU A 416 30.53 18.94 -17.79
C LEU A 416 31.96 19.32 -17.37
N VAL A 417 32.11 19.78 -16.12
CA VAL A 417 33.40 19.88 -15.45
C VAL A 417 33.58 18.70 -14.50
N TYR A 418 34.75 18.08 -14.54
CA TYR A 418 35.07 16.95 -13.66
C TYR A 418 36.29 17.26 -12.80
N PHE A 419 36.19 17.02 -11.49
CA PHE A 419 37.34 17.07 -10.57
C PHE A 419 37.68 15.67 -10.05
N CYS A 420 38.87 15.19 -10.41
CA CYS A 420 39.45 13.96 -9.92
C CYS A 420 40.86 14.21 -9.36
N GLN A 421 41.43 13.21 -8.69
CA GLN A 421 42.69 13.32 -7.97
C GLN A 421 43.88 13.72 -8.86
N ASP A 422 43.83 13.41 -10.16
CA ASP A 422 44.87 13.70 -11.14
C ASP A 422 44.61 14.98 -11.96
N GLY A 423 43.61 15.78 -11.58
CA GLY A 423 43.35 17.11 -12.12
C GLY A 423 41.98 17.26 -12.79
N PRO A 424 41.58 18.49 -13.15
CA PRO A 424 40.30 18.74 -13.79
C PRO A 424 40.28 18.34 -15.26
N TYR A 425 39.13 17.88 -15.77
CA TYR A 425 38.87 17.74 -17.21
C TYR A 425 37.48 18.27 -17.59
N GLN A 426 37.28 18.50 -18.88
CA GLN A 426 36.07 19.15 -19.41
C GLN A 426 35.47 18.38 -20.59
N GLY A 427 34.15 18.22 -20.53
CA GLY A 427 33.31 17.63 -21.58
C GLY A 427 33.44 16.11 -21.74
N LEU A 428 32.54 15.56 -22.57
CA LEU A 428 32.36 14.12 -22.74
C LEU A 428 33.53 13.45 -23.49
N GLU A 429 34.25 14.18 -24.34
CA GLU A 429 35.37 13.60 -25.10
C GLU A 429 36.56 13.22 -24.20
N GLN A 430 36.89 14.06 -23.20
CA GLN A 430 37.97 13.75 -22.25
C GLN A 430 37.57 12.65 -21.26
N GLN A 431 36.26 12.46 -21.04
CA GLN A 431 35.70 11.45 -20.17
C GLN A 431 35.82 10.03 -20.75
N LYS A 432 35.57 9.85 -22.06
CA LYS A 432 35.52 8.52 -22.73
C LYS A 432 36.73 7.66 -22.44
N GLU A 433 37.94 8.22 -22.58
CA GLU A 433 39.19 7.48 -22.36
C GLU A 433 39.45 7.16 -20.89
N ARG A 434 38.91 7.95 -19.96
CA ARG A 434 39.16 7.83 -18.52
C ARG A 434 38.21 6.87 -17.83
N GLU A 435 36.91 6.97 -18.13
CA GLU A 435 35.90 6.19 -17.40
C GLU A 435 35.72 4.76 -17.95
N LYS A 436 36.14 4.48 -19.19
CA LYS A 436 36.00 3.14 -19.79
C LYS A 436 36.65 2.03 -18.94
N HIS A 437 37.81 2.32 -18.35
CA HIS A 437 38.52 1.35 -17.52
C HIS A 437 37.86 1.18 -16.15
N TRP A 438 37.34 2.27 -15.57
CA TRP A 438 36.69 2.23 -14.28
C TRP A 438 35.36 1.48 -14.36
N TRP A 439 34.55 1.77 -15.38
CA TRP A 439 33.28 1.07 -15.61
C TRP A 439 33.50 -0.43 -15.84
N ALA A 440 34.51 -0.79 -16.65
CA ALA A 440 34.83 -2.19 -16.90
C ALA A 440 35.24 -2.94 -15.62
N LEU A 441 35.94 -2.30 -14.69
CA LEU A 441 36.34 -2.90 -13.41
C LEU A 441 35.18 -3.00 -12.41
N ILE A 442 34.31 -1.98 -12.32
CA ILE A 442 33.24 -1.94 -11.31
C ILE A 442 31.96 -2.66 -11.74
N ALA A 443 31.77 -2.93 -13.03
CA ALA A 443 30.64 -3.66 -13.59
C ALA A 443 31.03 -5.03 -14.19
N GLN A 444 32.19 -5.58 -13.82
CA GLN A 444 32.64 -6.88 -14.29
C GLN A 444 31.73 -8.03 -13.77
N PRO A 445 31.64 -9.16 -14.49
CA PRO A 445 30.88 -10.32 -14.03
C PRO A 445 31.32 -10.80 -12.65
N GLY A 446 30.36 -11.15 -11.79
CA GLY A 446 30.62 -11.59 -10.42
C GLY A 446 30.99 -10.47 -9.45
N VAL A 447 30.81 -9.20 -9.84
CA VAL A 447 30.99 -8.04 -8.98
C VAL A 447 29.73 -7.19 -8.95
N THR A 448 29.23 -6.92 -7.75
CA THR A 448 28.05 -6.08 -7.54
C THR A 448 28.40 -4.70 -6.98
N MET A 449 28.00 -3.65 -7.69
CA MET A 449 28.06 -2.28 -7.17
C MET A 449 26.98 -2.00 -6.12
N CYS A 450 27.39 -1.30 -5.06
CA CYS A 450 26.57 -0.91 -3.92
C CYS A 450 26.82 0.55 -3.56
N TRP A 451 25.78 1.23 -3.09
CA TRP A 451 25.87 2.63 -2.67
C TRP A 451 25.32 2.80 -1.25
N PRO A 452 26.11 2.51 -0.21
CA PRO A 452 25.59 2.51 1.17
C PRO A 452 25.08 3.88 1.65
N ILE A 453 25.52 4.97 1.02
CA ILE A 453 25.19 6.34 1.38
C ILE A 453 24.78 7.10 0.13
N VAL A 454 23.64 7.78 0.20
CA VAL A 454 23.22 8.81 -0.74
C VAL A 454 22.54 9.95 0.01
N MET A 455 22.83 11.19 -0.35
CA MET A 455 22.23 12.39 0.24
C MET A 455 21.91 13.40 -0.87
N PHE A 456 20.79 14.09 -0.71
CA PHE A 456 20.31 15.08 -1.66
C PHE A 456 20.14 16.42 -0.96
N PHE A 457 20.56 17.51 -1.61
CA PHE A 457 20.25 18.87 -1.19
C PHE A 457 20.20 19.81 -2.40
N GLY A 458 18.99 20.14 -2.85
CA GLY A 458 18.79 20.89 -4.08
C GLY A 458 19.45 20.18 -5.27
N GLU A 459 20.44 20.85 -5.89
CA GLU A 459 21.20 20.29 -7.03
C GLU A 459 22.25 19.24 -6.63
N HIS A 460 22.57 19.13 -5.34
CA HIS A 460 23.70 18.33 -4.88
C HIS A 460 23.24 16.90 -4.60
N THR A 461 23.92 15.94 -5.21
CA THR A 461 23.78 14.51 -4.87
C THR A 461 25.15 14.00 -4.44
N TYR A 462 25.30 13.72 -3.14
CA TYR A 462 26.49 13.11 -2.57
C TYR A 462 26.24 11.63 -2.34
N PHE A 463 27.19 10.78 -2.70
CA PHE A 463 27.08 9.35 -2.44
C PHE A 463 28.42 8.69 -2.20
N GLU A 464 28.40 7.63 -1.40
CA GLU A 464 29.52 6.70 -1.25
C GLU A 464 29.15 5.37 -1.88
N TRP A 465 30.14 4.76 -2.53
CA TRP A 465 29.96 3.53 -3.26
C TRP A 465 31.08 2.54 -2.98
N LYS A 466 30.77 1.25 -3.16
CA LYS A 466 31.73 0.15 -3.16
C LYS A 466 31.27 -0.93 -4.13
N CYS A 467 32.21 -1.62 -4.76
CA CYS A 467 31.92 -2.87 -5.45
C CYS A 467 32.38 -4.05 -4.59
N VAL A 468 31.56 -5.10 -4.56
CA VAL A 468 31.83 -6.33 -3.80
C VAL A 468 31.87 -7.51 -4.75
N ASP A 469 32.80 -8.43 -4.49
CA ASP A 469 32.87 -9.72 -5.16
C ASP A 469 31.72 -10.61 -4.68
N ASP A 470 30.94 -11.18 -5.60
CA ASP A 470 29.71 -11.90 -5.27
C ASP A 470 29.98 -13.25 -4.57
N GLU A 471 31.16 -13.85 -4.78
CA GLU A 471 31.55 -15.13 -4.17
C GLU A 471 32.20 -14.93 -2.80
N THR A 472 33.13 -13.97 -2.70
CA THR A 472 33.99 -13.77 -1.53
C THR A 472 33.56 -12.63 -0.62
N ASN A 473 32.67 -11.75 -1.09
CA ASN A 473 32.25 -10.51 -0.42
C ASN A 473 33.39 -9.51 -0.15
N GLU A 474 34.54 -9.69 -0.81
CA GLU A 474 35.65 -8.75 -0.74
C GLU A 474 35.29 -7.44 -1.44
N THR A 475 35.70 -6.30 -0.87
CA THR A 475 35.52 -4.99 -1.51
C THR A 475 36.67 -4.74 -2.50
N LEU A 476 36.38 -4.70 -3.80
CA LEU A 476 37.43 -4.53 -4.83
C LEU A 476 37.78 -3.06 -5.07
N ALA A 477 36.80 -2.17 -4.95
CA ALA A 477 36.97 -0.74 -5.05
C ALA A 477 35.90 -0.01 -4.24
N LYS A 478 36.20 1.24 -3.88
CA LYS A 478 35.25 2.15 -3.24
C LYS A 478 35.53 3.59 -3.62
N GLY A 479 34.55 4.44 -3.44
CA GLY A 479 34.72 5.87 -3.65
C GLY A 479 33.59 6.69 -3.06
N ASN A 480 33.75 8.00 -3.19
CA ASN A 480 32.67 8.96 -2.97
C ASN A 480 32.61 9.92 -4.15
N VAL A 481 31.40 10.43 -4.37
CA VAL A 481 31.11 11.29 -5.49
C VAL A 481 30.16 12.40 -5.03
N THR A 482 30.39 13.60 -5.53
CA THR A 482 29.40 14.69 -5.48
C THR A 482 29.04 15.10 -6.90
N TRP A 483 27.76 15.01 -7.23
CA TRP A 483 27.21 15.59 -8.45
C TRP A 483 26.53 16.89 -8.12
N VAL A 484 26.72 17.87 -9.01
CA VAL A 484 25.82 19.00 -9.13
C VAL A 484 24.97 18.77 -10.38
N ARG A 485 23.73 18.36 -10.13
CA ARG A 485 22.76 17.91 -11.12
C ARG A 485 21.50 18.75 -11.01
N ARG A 486 21.16 19.43 -12.11
CA ARG A 486 20.00 20.31 -12.19
C ARG A 486 18.75 19.55 -12.66
N GLY A 487 18.32 18.57 -11.89
CA GLY A 487 17.12 17.78 -12.16
C GLY A 487 17.15 17.09 -13.54
N HIS A 488 16.00 16.58 -14.00
CA HIS A 488 15.88 15.86 -15.26
C HIS A 488 16.25 16.72 -16.47
N ARG A 489 15.90 18.01 -16.43
CA ARG A 489 16.09 18.94 -17.56
C ARG A 489 17.51 19.45 -17.69
N GLY A 490 18.23 19.60 -16.58
CA GLY A 490 19.55 20.21 -16.58
C GLY A 490 20.72 19.22 -16.60
N ALA A 491 20.51 17.99 -16.14
CA ALA A 491 21.51 16.94 -16.07
C ALA A 491 22.73 17.32 -15.19
N CYS A 492 23.75 16.46 -15.14
CA CYS A 492 24.97 16.69 -14.36
C CYS A 492 25.93 17.61 -15.09
N TYR A 493 26.34 18.70 -14.45
CA TYR A 493 27.26 19.70 -15.02
C TYR A 493 28.54 19.91 -14.20
N LEU A 494 28.59 19.37 -12.97
CA LEU A 494 29.82 19.23 -12.20
C LEU A 494 29.83 17.86 -11.51
N LYS A 495 30.92 17.12 -11.66
CA LYS A 495 31.17 15.86 -10.97
C LYS A 495 32.50 15.94 -10.23
N THR A 496 32.51 15.60 -8.95
CA THR A 496 33.74 15.44 -8.17
C THR A 496 33.81 14.03 -7.65
N GLU A 497 34.96 13.37 -7.76
CA GLU A 497 35.10 11.99 -7.32
C GLU A 497 36.45 11.73 -6.65
N GLN A 498 36.39 10.94 -5.59
CA GLN A 498 37.55 10.25 -5.03
C GLN A 498 37.26 8.75 -5.06
N LEU A 499 38.20 7.97 -5.58
CA LEU A 499 38.06 6.52 -5.72
C LEU A 499 39.34 5.80 -5.30
N THR A 500 39.20 4.53 -4.92
CA THR A 500 40.29 3.67 -4.44
C THR A 500 40.03 2.25 -4.91
N PHE A 501 41.00 1.68 -5.63
CA PHE A 501 41.01 0.27 -6.04
C PHE A 501 41.92 -0.54 -5.11
N TYR A 502 41.47 -1.72 -4.70
CA TYR A 502 42.21 -2.62 -3.81
C TYR A 502 42.90 -3.77 -4.54
N ARG A 503 42.44 -4.14 -5.75
CA ARG A 503 43.05 -5.20 -6.57
C ARG A 503 43.68 -4.62 -7.83
N ASP A 504 42.86 -4.28 -8.81
CA ASP A 504 43.32 -3.88 -10.14
C ASP A 504 42.95 -2.42 -10.45
N VAL A 505 43.85 -1.70 -11.10
CA VAL A 505 43.68 -0.28 -11.47
C VAL A 505 43.37 -0.13 -12.97
N PHE A 506 43.62 -1.17 -13.77
CA PHE A 506 43.34 -1.21 -15.20
C PHE A 506 42.61 -2.52 -15.57
N ALA A 507 41.52 -2.42 -16.34
CA ALA A 507 40.80 -3.58 -16.87
C ALA A 507 41.57 -4.28 -18.00
N ASP A 508 41.49 -5.61 -18.06
CA ASP A 508 41.95 -6.39 -19.22
C ASP A 508 41.04 -6.13 -20.45
N GLN A 509 41.57 -6.41 -21.65
CA GLN A 509 40.93 -6.17 -22.94
C GLN A 509 39.58 -6.89 -23.06
N GLU A 510 39.40 -8.06 -22.45
CA GLU A 510 38.13 -8.80 -22.47
C GLU A 510 37.01 -8.05 -21.73
N LEU A 511 37.30 -7.44 -20.56
CA LEU A 511 36.31 -6.69 -19.78
C LEU A 511 35.87 -5.40 -20.49
N LEU A 512 36.77 -4.77 -21.24
CA LEU A 512 36.43 -3.57 -22.03
C LEU A 512 35.35 -3.84 -23.10
N THR A 513 35.19 -5.11 -23.54
CA THR A 513 34.16 -5.48 -24.54
C THR A 513 32.75 -5.63 -23.97
N LEU A 514 32.61 -5.67 -22.64
CA LEU A 514 31.32 -5.85 -21.95
C LEU A 514 30.55 -4.54 -21.72
N ILE A 515 31.20 -3.39 -21.92
CA ILE A 515 30.58 -2.07 -21.76
C ILE A 515 29.87 -1.67 -23.06
N THR A 516 28.58 -1.31 -22.97
CA THR A 516 27.86 -0.73 -24.11
C THR A 516 28.29 0.72 -24.27
N THR A 517 28.99 1.05 -25.34
CA THR A 517 29.38 2.43 -25.66
C THR A 517 28.26 3.15 -26.44
N ALA A 518 28.07 4.44 -26.20
CA ALA A 518 27.19 5.31 -26.98
C ALA A 518 27.68 5.54 -28.41
#